data_AF-A0A6A3CMU1-F1
#
_entry.id   AF-A0A6A3CMU1-F1
#
_cell.length_a   1.000
_cell.length_b   1.000
_cell.length_c   1.000
_cell.angle_alpha   90.00
_cell.angle_beta   90.00
_cell.angle_gamma   90.00
#
_symmetry.space_group_name_H-M   'P 1'
#
loop_
_entity.id
_entity.type
_entity.pdbx_description
1 polymer ?
#
loop_
_entity_poly.entity_id
_entity_poly.type
_entity_poly.pdbx_seq_one_letter_code
_entity_poly.pdbx_strand_id
1 'polypeptide(L)'
;MHGIFHEHTSFVKPTVSVLEAYYKKIDSHFTEDFPGAPVKFYDFVNGAPNNAPSNTQAINGTRTKAIEFGSRVQIIFQDTSTVTTENHPIHLHGYSFYVVGYGSENFDPQIVNFNLINPPYRNTIGVSVGGWAVIRFVADNPGVWFMHCHLDIHQSWGLVAVLSVENGKGELETLPHPPTDLPHC
;
A
#
# COMPACT_ATOMS: atom_id res chain seq x y z
N MET A 1 -20.74 1.77 8.18
CA MET A 1 -19.86 1.70 6.99
C MET A 1 -18.61 0.96 7.46
N HIS A 2 -18.41 -0.28 7.01
CA HIS A 2 -17.27 -1.12 7.42
C HIS A 2 -16.11 -0.78 6.48
N GLY A 3 -15.10 -0.06 6.97
CA GLY A 3 -13.89 0.20 6.19
C GLY A 3 -12.87 -0.90 6.46
N ILE A 4 -12.12 -1.28 5.43
CA ILE A 4 -10.91 -2.09 5.59
C ILE A 4 -9.74 -1.12 5.37
N PHE A 5 -8.80 -1.10 6.30
CA PHE A 5 -7.84 -0.02 6.45
C PHE A 5 -6.43 -0.53 6.23
N HIS A 6 -5.63 0.21 5.47
CA HIS A 6 -4.18 0.01 5.44
C HIS A 6 -3.57 0.94 6.49
N GLU A 7 -2.91 0.39 7.50
CA GLU A 7 -2.27 1.18 8.58
C GLU A 7 -3.20 2.20 9.26
N HIS A 8 -4.46 1.83 9.49
CA HIS A 8 -5.46 2.70 10.13
C HIS A 8 -5.86 3.95 9.30
N THR A 9 -5.55 3.96 8.01
CA THR A 9 -6.00 5.00 7.06
C THR A 9 -7.02 4.40 6.08
N SER A 10 -8.09 5.14 5.79
CA SER A 10 -9.02 4.84 4.68
C SER A 10 -8.78 5.86 3.57
N PHE A 11 -8.38 5.37 2.40
CA PHE A 11 -8.14 6.23 1.26
C PHE A 11 -9.44 6.88 0.77
N VAL A 12 -9.40 8.19 0.59
CA VAL A 12 -10.46 8.96 -0.06
C VAL A 12 -9.97 9.39 -1.43
N LYS A 13 -10.76 9.15 -2.48
CA LYS A 13 -10.39 9.60 -3.83
C LYS A 13 -10.42 11.15 -3.87
N PRO A 14 -9.31 11.81 -4.26
CA PRO A 14 -9.29 13.26 -4.39
C PRO A 14 -10.04 13.74 -5.64
N THR A 15 -10.39 15.03 -5.67
CA THR A 15 -11.02 15.68 -6.84
C THR A 15 -10.03 15.94 -7.98
N VAL A 16 -8.78 16.23 -7.65
CA VAL A 16 -7.66 16.27 -8.60
C VAL A 16 -6.84 15.00 -8.42
N SER A 17 -6.45 14.34 -9.52
CA SER A 17 -5.66 13.11 -9.44
C SER A 17 -4.35 13.35 -8.69
N VAL A 18 -3.91 12.35 -7.90
CA VAL A 18 -2.67 12.47 -7.12
C VAL A 18 -1.46 12.73 -8.03
N LEU A 19 -1.42 12.12 -9.22
CA LEU A 19 -0.35 12.35 -10.19
C LEU A 19 -0.35 13.79 -10.72
N GLU A 20 -1.51 14.36 -11.03
CA GLU A 20 -1.60 15.75 -11.48
C GLU A 20 -1.21 16.73 -10.37
N ALA A 21 -1.71 16.51 -9.15
CA ALA A 21 -1.35 17.33 -7.99
C ALA A 21 0.15 17.26 -7.70
N TYR A 22 0.75 16.06 -7.76
CA TYR A 22 2.18 15.83 -7.61
C TYR A 22 2.98 16.57 -8.68
N TYR A 23 2.64 16.36 -9.96
CA TYR A 23 3.39 16.93 -11.08
C TYR A 23 3.31 18.46 -11.14
N LYS A 24 2.11 19.02 -10.93
CA LYS A 24 1.86 20.47 -10.97
C LYS A 24 2.15 21.17 -9.63
N LYS A 25 2.53 20.43 -8.58
CA LYS A 25 2.73 20.93 -7.20
C LYS A 25 1.51 21.68 -6.67
N ILE A 26 0.34 21.06 -6.79
CA ILE A 26 -0.93 21.59 -6.28
C ILE A 26 -1.13 21.10 -4.85
N ASP A 27 -1.16 22.04 -3.90
CA ASP A 27 -1.33 21.75 -2.49
C ASP A 27 -2.72 21.19 -2.15
N SER A 28 -2.85 20.57 -0.97
CA SER A 28 -4.11 20.17 -0.34
C SER A 28 -4.92 19.05 -1.00
N HIS A 29 -4.39 18.35 -2.02
CA HIS A 29 -5.04 17.18 -2.62
C HIS A 29 -4.57 15.84 -2.07
N PHE A 30 -3.36 15.80 -1.50
CA PHE A 30 -2.81 14.66 -0.78
C PHE A 30 -1.77 15.14 0.25
N THR A 31 -1.38 14.26 1.17
CA THR A 31 -0.27 14.46 2.11
C THR A 31 0.74 13.32 1.96
N GLU A 32 2.01 13.56 2.29
CA GLU A 32 3.10 12.57 2.16
C GLU A 32 3.41 11.82 3.47
N ASP A 33 2.44 11.83 4.39
CA ASP A 33 2.57 11.32 5.76
C ASP A 33 1.90 9.95 5.94
N PHE A 34 1.86 9.12 4.89
CA PHE A 34 1.43 7.73 5.04
C PHE A 34 2.39 6.99 6.00
N PRO A 35 1.87 6.38 7.09
CA PRO A 35 2.71 5.78 8.12
C PRO A 35 3.50 4.59 7.57
N GLY A 36 4.72 4.39 8.07
CA GLY A 36 5.57 3.26 7.69
C GLY A 36 5.30 1.96 8.47
N ALA A 37 4.42 2.03 9.48
CA ALA A 37 4.07 0.92 10.36
C ALA A 37 2.73 1.23 11.07
N PRO A 38 2.07 0.22 11.68
CA PRO A 38 0.84 0.44 12.42
C PRO A 38 0.99 1.42 13.57
N VAL A 39 0.03 2.33 13.73
CA VAL A 39 0.00 3.28 14.87
C VAL A 39 -0.21 2.55 16.21
N LYS A 40 -0.85 1.37 16.18
CA LYS A 40 -1.08 0.52 17.35
C LYS A 40 -0.69 -0.92 17.01
N PHE A 41 0.17 -1.50 17.84
CA PHE A 41 0.51 -2.91 17.79
C PHE A 41 -0.35 -3.70 18.79
N TYR A 42 -0.89 -4.81 18.32
CA TYR A 42 -1.67 -5.78 19.09
C TYR A 42 -1.56 -7.13 18.38
N ASP A 43 -2.16 -8.18 18.95
CA ASP A 43 -2.33 -9.43 18.22
C ASP A 43 -3.34 -9.20 17.09
N PHE A 44 -2.85 -8.99 15.87
CA PHE A 44 -3.68 -8.59 14.72
C PHE A 44 -4.69 -9.66 14.33
N VAL A 45 -4.42 -10.93 14.65
CA VAL A 45 -5.25 -12.08 14.25
C VAL A 45 -6.23 -12.48 15.35
N ASN A 46 -5.80 -12.57 16.61
CA ASN A 46 -6.66 -13.04 17.71
C ASN A 46 -7.04 -11.95 18.71
N GLY A 47 -6.36 -10.81 18.69
CA GLY A 47 -6.56 -9.69 19.61
C GLY A 47 -7.15 -8.44 18.95
N ALA A 48 -7.59 -8.51 17.70
CA ALA A 48 -8.22 -7.37 17.04
C ALA A 48 -9.57 -7.04 17.70
N PRO A 49 -9.96 -5.75 17.71
CA PRO A 49 -11.25 -5.33 18.24
C PRO A 49 -12.38 -5.78 17.30
N ASN A 50 -12.89 -6.99 17.51
CA ASN A 50 -13.85 -7.68 16.63
C ASN A 50 -15.32 -7.30 16.89
N ASN A 51 -15.56 -6.33 17.78
CA ASN A 51 -16.90 -5.99 18.22
C ASN A 51 -17.46 -4.89 17.31
N ALA A 52 -18.16 -5.21 16.22
CA ALA A 52 -19.02 -4.22 15.57
C ALA A 52 -20.03 -3.70 16.61
N PRO A 53 -20.14 -2.37 16.85
CA PRO A 53 -19.81 -1.26 15.95
C PRO A 53 -18.59 -0.45 16.40
N SER A 54 -17.60 -1.08 17.05
CA SER A 54 -16.39 -0.42 17.54
C SER A 54 -15.65 0.17 16.36
N ASN A 55 -15.87 1.47 16.16
CA ASN A 55 -15.15 2.27 15.18
C ASN A 55 -13.68 2.11 15.49
N THR A 56 -12.95 1.49 14.57
CA THR A 56 -11.51 1.27 14.67
C THR A 56 -10.76 2.58 14.88
N GLN A 57 -11.38 3.73 14.59
CA GLN A 57 -10.82 5.09 14.57
C GLN A 57 -9.89 5.31 13.39
N ALA A 58 -10.15 4.62 12.28
CA ALA A 58 -9.43 4.86 11.05
C ALA A 58 -9.64 6.30 10.57
N ILE A 59 -8.56 6.88 10.04
CA ILE A 59 -8.55 8.26 9.57
C ILE A 59 -8.78 8.25 8.07
N ASN A 60 -9.83 8.93 7.62
CA ASN A 60 -10.08 9.13 6.19
C ASN A 60 -9.07 10.15 5.63
N GLY A 61 -8.48 9.88 4.47
CA GLY A 61 -7.63 10.85 3.78
C GLY A 61 -6.88 10.29 2.59
N THR A 62 -6.33 11.20 1.78
CA THR A 62 -5.47 10.89 0.62
C THR A 62 -4.02 11.01 1.05
N ARG A 63 -3.44 9.92 1.57
CA ARG A 63 -2.06 9.91 2.09
C ARG A 63 -1.17 9.08 1.16
N THR A 64 -0.02 9.63 0.78
CA THR A 64 1.00 8.96 -0.04
C THR A 64 2.23 8.66 0.80
N LYS A 65 3.00 7.66 0.37
CA LYS A 65 4.32 7.34 0.90
C LYS A 65 5.36 7.81 -0.11
N ALA A 66 6.10 8.87 0.22
CA ALA A 66 7.25 9.29 -0.58
C ALA A 66 8.40 8.28 -0.44
N ILE A 67 9.04 7.95 -1.57
CA ILE A 67 10.14 7.00 -1.68
C ILE A 67 11.19 7.57 -2.64
N GLU A 68 12.45 7.62 -2.21
CA GLU A 68 13.56 8.05 -3.06
C GLU A 68 13.81 7.03 -4.18
N PHE A 69 14.10 7.52 -5.39
CA PHE A 69 14.48 6.69 -6.53
C PHE A 69 15.63 5.72 -6.19
N GLY A 70 15.51 4.48 -6.64
CA GLY A 70 16.50 3.43 -6.43
C GLY A 70 16.48 2.79 -5.03
N SER A 71 15.57 3.22 -4.14
CA SER A 71 15.39 2.62 -2.82
C SER A 71 15.04 1.12 -2.93
N ARG A 72 15.65 0.29 -2.09
CA ARG A 72 15.27 -1.12 -1.93
C ARG A 72 14.17 -1.22 -0.89
N VAL A 73 12.94 -1.45 -1.34
CA VAL A 73 11.74 -1.41 -0.51
C VAL A 73 11.36 -2.83 -0.08
N GLN A 74 11.04 -3.00 1.20
CA GLN A 74 10.36 -4.18 1.73
C GLN A 74 9.01 -3.74 2.31
N ILE A 75 7.93 -4.40 1.90
CA ILE A 75 6.60 -4.18 2.46
C ILE A 75 6.15 -5.48 3.12
N ILE A 76 5.62 -5.35 4.34
CA ILE A 76 5.03 -6.44 5.10
C ILE A 76 3.53 -6.17 5.14
N PHE A 77 2.75 -7.06 4.57
CA PHE A 77 1.30 -7.05 4.69
C PHE A 77 0.88 -7.98 5.83
N GLN A 78 -0.07 -7.54 6.65
CA GLN A 78 -0.66 -8.33 7.74
C GLN A 78 -2.18 -8.21 7.64
N ASP A 79 -2.86 -9.34 7.46
CA ASP A 79 -4.31 -9.41 7.61
C ASP A 79 -4.68 -9.32 9.10
N THR A 80 -5.80 -8.69 9.40
CA THR A 80 -6.28 -8.49 10.77
C THR A 80 -7.68 -9.06 10.92
N SER A 81 -8.06 -9.55 12.10
CA SER A 81 -9.44 -9.99 12.34
C SER A 81 -10.44 -8.85 12.56
N THR A 82 -10.02 -7.59 12.42
CA THR A 82 -10.88 -6.42 12.50
C THR A 82 -12.04 -6.56 11.51
N VAL A 83 -13.27 -6.63 12.02
CA VAL A 83 -14.48 -7.08 11.30
C VAL A 83 -14.46 -8.59 10.99
N THR A 84 -13.49 -9.07 10.22
CA THR A 84 -13.26 -10.50 9.93
C THR A 84 -11.87 -10.67 9.33
N THR A 85 -11.30 -11.88 9.42
CA THR A 85 -10.15 -12.25 8.59
C THR A 85 -10.61 -12.61 7.19
N GLU A 86 -9.81 -12.28 6.18
CA GLU A 86 -10.12 -12.53 4.77
C GLU A 86 -8.84 -12.63 3.93
N ASN A 87 -8.91 -13.30 2.78
CA ASN A 87 -7.82 -13.22 1.81
C ASN A 87 -7.89 -11.89 1.06
N HIS A 88 -6.79 -11.14 1.04
CA HIS A 88 -6.70 -9.88 0.32
C HIS A 88 -5.67 -9.97 -0.81
N PRO A 89 -6.09 -9.99 -2.09
CA PRO A 89 -5.18 -9.90 -3.23
C PRO A 89 -4.66 -8.47 -3.36
N ILE A 90 -3.46 -8.19 -2.84
CA ILE A 90 -2.84 -6.87 -2.91
C ILE A 90 -2.06 -6.74 -4.21
N HIS A 91 -2.43 -5.76 -5.02
CA HIS A 91 -1.81 -5.42 -6.29
C HIS A 91 -1.03 -4.11 -6.18
N LEU A 92 0.16 -4.03 -6.79
CA LEU A 92 0.98 -2.82 -6.88
C LEU A 92 1.15 -2.41 -8.35
N HIS A 93 0.73 -1.20 -8.68
CA HIS A 93 0.93 -0.60 -10.00
C HIS A 93 2.40 -0.22 -10.20
N GLY A 94 2.85 -0.16 -11.46
CA GLY A 94 4.20 0.29 -11.81
C GLY A 94 5.33 -0.68 -11.50
N TYR A 95 5.07 -1.73 -10.72
CA TYR A 95 6.06 -2.70 -10.28
C TYR A 95 5.57 -4.13 -10.39
N SER A 96 6.51 -5.03 -10.62
CA SER A 96 6.44 -6.38 -10.06
C SER A 96 7.43 -6.46 -8.90
N PHE A 97 7.22 -7.41 -8.01
CA PHE A 97 7.96 -7.58 -6.77
C PHE A 97 8.25 -9.06 -6.51
N TYR A 98 9.27 -9.31 -5.71
CA TYR A 98 9.60 -10.63 -5.21
C TYR A 98 8.82 -10.91 -3.94
N VAL A 99 8.07 -12.01 -3.90
CA VAL A 99 7.42 -12.51 -2.68
C VAL A 99 8.44 -13.35 -1.92
N VAL A 100 8.99 -12.81 -0.83
CA VAL A 100 10.11 -13.43 -0.10
C VAL A 100 9.66 -14.24 1.12
N GLY A 101 8.41 -14.11 1.54
CA GLY A 101 7.83 -14.93 2.61
C GLY A 101 6.34 -14.68 2.76
N TYR A 102 5.64 -15.62 3.38
CA TYR A 102 4.24 -15.52 3.79
C TYR A 102 3.96 -16.53 4.92
N GLY A 103 2.92 -16.29 5.71
CA GLY A 103 2.51 -17.13 6.83
C GLY A 103 1.04 -16.89 7.19
N SER A 104 0.49 -17.66 8.13
CA SER A 104 -0.95 -17.65 8.47
C SER A 104 -1.22 -17.15 9.90
N GLU A 105 -0.23 -16.48 10.48
CA GLU A 105 -0.24 -15.97 11.85
C GLU A 105 0.12 -14.47 11.87
N ASN A 106 0.43 -13.92 13.04
CA ASN A 106 1.04 -12.59 13.10
C ASN A 106 2.48 -12.66 12.59
N PHE A 107 2.88 -11.72 11.74
CA PHE A 107 4.26 -11.59 11.31
C PHE A 107 5.20 -11.40 12.51
N ASP A 108 6.18 -12.30 12.64
CA ASP A 108 7.25 -12.20 13.63
C ASP A 108 8.62 -12.14 12.93
N PRO A 109 9.32 -10.98 12.99
CA PRO A 109 10.60 -10.81 12.34
C PRO A 109 11.74 -11.66 12.94
N GLN A 110 11.55 -12.25 14.13
CA GLN A 110 12.58 -13.04 14.80
C GLN A 110 12.65 -14.48 14.29
N ILE A 111 11.53 -15.01 13.79
CA ILE A 111 11.42 -16.41 13.37
C ILE A 111 11.24 -16.57 11.86
N VAL A 112 10.94 -15.48 11.15
CA VAL A 112 10.72 -15.53 9.71
C VAL A 112 11.97 -15.95 8.95
N ASN A 113 11.81 -16.90 8.03
CA ASN A 113 12.85 -17.31 7.10
C ASN A 113 12.46 -16.93 5.67
N PHE A 114 13.22 -16.04 5.04
CA PHE A 114 12.92 -15.55 3.69
C PHE A 114 13.49 -16.46 2.59
N ASN A 115 12.71 -16.70 1.54
CA ASN A 115 13.22 -17.23 0.28
C ASN A 115 13.96 -16.12 -0.48
N LEU A 116 15.28 -16.09 -0.36
CA LEU A 116 16.15 -15.12 -1.04
C LEU A 116 16.89 -15.71 -2.26
N ILE A 117 16.62 -16.97 -2.61
CA ILE A 117 17.30 -17.67 -3.71
C ILE A 117 16.45 -17.65 -4.98
N ASN A 118 15.18 -18.01 -4.86
CA ASN A 118 14.25 -18.02 -5.99
C ASN A 118 12.83 -17.63 -5.56
N PRO A 119 12.62 -16.41 -5.05
CA PRO A 119 11.28 -15.93 -4.71
C PRO A 119 10.44 -15.71 -5.99
N PRO A 120 9.13 -16.03 -5.96
CA PRO A 120 8.24 -15.70 -7.06
C PRO A 120 8.22 -14.20 -7.37
N TYR A 121 8.33 -13.84 -8.65
CA TYR A 121 8.17 -12.47 -9.14
C TYR A 121 6.74 -12.26 -9.64
N ARG A 122 5.99 -11.33 -9.02
CA ARG A 122 4.54 -11.11 -9.24
C ARG A 122 4.20 -9.63 -9.10
N ASN A 123 3.04 -9.20 -9.58
CA ASN A 123 2.49 -7.86 -9.35
C ASN A 123 1.31 -7.86 -8.35
N THR A 124 0.82 -9.05 -7.99
CA THR A 124 -0.27 -9.26 -7.05
C THR A 124 0.04 -10.45 -6.16
N ILE A 125 -0.22 -10.32 -4.86
CA ILE A 125 -0.08 -11.41 -3.88
C ILE A 125 -1.34 -11.49 -3.01
N GLY A 126 -1.87 -12.70 -2.83
CA GLY A 126 -2.90 -12.95 -1.84
C GLY A 126 -2.29 -12.99 -0.45
N VAL A 127 -2.62 -12.02 0.39
CA VAL A 127 -2.36 -12.08 1.83
C VAL A 127 -3.39 -13.06 2.39
N SER A 128 -2.93 -14.15 3.01
CA SER A 128 -3.83 -15.21 3.49
C SER A 128 -4.71 -14.74 4.64
N VAL A 129 -5.85 -15.41 4.81
CA VAL A 129 -6.78 -15.23 5.94
C VAL A 129 -6.01 -15.29 7.26
N GLY A 130 -6.02 -14.20 8.03
CA GLY A 130 -5.31 -14.06 9.31
C GLY A 130 -3.79 -14.14 9.20
N GLY A 131 -3.21 -13.95 8.02
CA GLY A 131 -1.80 -14.16 7.77
C GLY A 131 -1.04 -12.92 7.33
N TRP A 132 0.17 -13.15 6.83
CA TRP A 132 1.06 -12.10 6.37
C TRP A 132 1.75 -12.47 5.05
N ALA A 133 2.22 -11.47 4.33
CA ALA A 133 3.09 -11.64 3.15
C ALA A 133 4.16 -10.54 3.13
N VAL A 134 5.38 -10.89 2.71
CA VAL A 134 6.49 -9.94 2.57
C VAL A 134 6.92 -9.88 1.12
N ILE A 135 6.94 -8.65 0.59
CA ILE A 135 7.39 -8.37 -0.77
C ILE A 135 8.62 -7.46 -0.77
N ARG A 136 9.46 -7.59 -1.80
CA ARG A 136 10.60 -6.70 -2.05
C ARG A 136 10.67 -6.25 -3.50
N PHE A 137 10.99 -4.99 -3.71
CA PHE A 137 11.24 -4.40 -5.03
C PHE A 137 12.24 -3.25 -4.93
N VAL A 138 12.73 -2.78 -6.08
CA VAL A 138 13.52 -1.56 -6.18
C VAL A 138 12.59 -0.47 -6.69
N ALA A 139 12.55 0.69 -6.03
CA ALA A 139 11.74 1.82 -6.44
C ALA A 139 12.44 2.62 -7.56
N ASP A 140 12.60 2.02 -8.73
CA ASP A 140 13.32 2.56 -9.90
C ASP A 140 12.39 3.07 -11.01
N ASN A 141 11.10 3.28 -10.69
CA ASN A 141 10.10 3.81 -11.61
C ASN A 141 9.47 5.08 -11.01
N PRO A 142 9.95 6.29 -11.38
CA PRO A 142 9.44 7.56 -10.86
C PRO A 142 7.98 7.77 -11.22
N GLY A 143 7.19 8.27 -10.26
CA GLY A 143 5.77 8.55 -10.46
C GLY A 143 4.91 8.21 -9.25
N VAL A 144 3.61 8.12 -9.47
CA VAL A 144 2.62 7.88 -8.41
C VAL A 144 1.93 6.55 -8.68
N TRP A 145 2.11 5.59 -7.76
CA TRP A 145 1.72 4.19 -7.94
C TRP A 145 0.66 3.77 -6.94
N PHE A 146 -0.43 3.23 -7.46
CA PHE A 146 -1.53 2.72 -6.67
C PHE A 146 -1.22 1.33 -6.15
N MET A 147 -1.40 1.10 -4.84
CA MET A 147 -1.31 -0.22 -4.22
C MET A 147 -2.63 -0.50 -3.53
N HIS A 148 -3.33 -1.57 -3.90
CA HIS A 148 -4.69 -1.78 -3.41
C HIS A 148 -5.10 -3.25 -3.38
N CYS A 149 -6.13 -3.56 -2.59
CA CYS A 149 -6.83 -4.83 -2.71
C CYS A 149 -7.55 -4.88 -4.06
N HIS A 150 -7.41 -5.99 -4.77
CA HIS A 150 -8.02 -6.24 -6.08
C HIS A 150 -9.46 -6.78 -5.98
N LEU A 151 -10.06 -6.69 -4.79
CA LEU A 151 -11.49 -6.80 -4.60
C LEU A 151 -12.07 -5.39 -4.65
N ASP A 152 -12.83 -5.08 -5.70
CA ASP A 152 -13.34 -3.72 -5.99
C ASP A 152 -14.05 -3.09 -4.80
N ILE A 153 -14.78 -3.91 -4.02
CA ILE A 153 -15.47 -3.44 -2.83
C ILE A 153 -14.51 -2.92 -1.77
N HIS A 154 -13.38 -3.60 -1.51
CA HIS A 154 -12.36 -3.16 -0.55
C HIS A 154 -11.59 -1.94 -1.05
N GLN A 155 -11.30 -1.89 -2.35
CA GLN A 155 -10.73 -0.70 -2.97
C GLN A 155 -11.66 0.50 -2.77
N SER A 156 -12.96 0.33 -2.99
CA SER A 156 -13.97 1.40 -2.82
C SER A 156 -14.14 1.85 -1.37
N TRP A 157 -13.86 0.95 -0.41
CA TRP A 157 -13.86 1.25 1.02
C TRP A 157 -12.53 1.84 1.53
N GLY A 158 -11.55 2.01 0.63
CA GLY A 158 -10.31 2.70 0.91
C GLY A 158 -9.15 1.81 1.32
N LEU A 159 -9.18 0.49 1.04
CA LEU A 159 -8.00 -0.37 1.20
C LEU A 159 -7.00 -0.14 0.07
N VAL A 160 -6.32 0.98 0.21
CA VAL A 160 -5.44 1.57 -0.79
C VAL A 160 -4.30 2.27 -0.06
N ALA A 161 -3.09 2.11 -0.59
CA ALA A 161 -1.96 2.97 -0.34
C ALA A 161 -1.48 3.55 -1.67
N VAL A 162 -0.80 4.69 -1.62
CA VAL A 162 -0.22 5.34 -2.80
C VAL A 162 1.26 5.55 -2.55
N LEU A 163 2.12 5.02 -3.42
CA LEU A 163 3.56 5.23 -3.36
C LEU A 163 3.94 6.34 -4.34
N SER A 164 4.60 7.38 -3.86
CA SER A 164 5.17 8.44 -4.68
C SER A 164 6.67 8.20 -4.78
N VAL A 165 7.16 7.85 -5.97
CA VAL A 165 8.57 7.60 -6.22
C VAL A 165 9.16 8.82 -6.89
N GLU A 166 10.14 9.44 -6.23
CA GLU A 166 10.79 10.65 -6.70
C GLU A 166 11.62 10.43 -7.97
N ASN A 167 12.00 11.52 -8.62
CA ASN A 167 12.93 11.46 -9.74
C ASN A 167 14.34 11.11 -9.25
N GLY A 168 15.06 10.32 -10.05
CA GLY A 168 16.50 10.14 -9.94
C GLY A 168 17.29 11.30 -10.55
N LYS A 169 18.50 11.00 -11.04
CA LYS A 169 19.42 12.00 -11.60
C LYS A 169 19.31 12.13 -13.12
N GLY A 170 18.97 11.03 -13.80
CA GLY A 170 18.91 10.97 -15.25
C GLY A 170 17.55 11.36 -15.84
N GLU A 171 17.55 11.72 -17.13
CA GLU A 171 16.31 11.93 -17.89
C GLU A 171 15.42 10.67 -17.90
N LEU A 172 16.04 9.48 -18.01
CA LEU A 172 15.34 8.19 -17.92
C LEU A 172 14.90 7.81 -16.50
N GLU A 173 15.35 8.58 -15.50
CA GLU A 173 14.99 8.42 -14.09
C GLU A 173 14.03 9.54 -13.67
N THR A 174 13.36 10.19 -14.63
CA THR A 174 12.47 11.31 -14.38
C THR A 174 11.07 11.01 -14.91
N LEU A 175 10.04 11.35 -14.13
CA LEU A 175 8.64 11.27 -14.57
C LEU A 175 8.45 12.11 -15.85
N PRO A 176 7.98 11.52 -16.97
CA PRO A 176 7.81 12.26 -18.21
C PRO A 176 6.72 13.33 -18.10
N HIS A 177 6.79 14.31 -19.01
CA HIS A 177 5.73 15.31 -19.16
C HIS A 177 4.38 14.64 -19.46
N PRO A 178 3.27 15.16 -18.89
CA PRO A 178 1.95 14.63 -19.17
C PRO A 178 1.60 14.78 -20.66
N PRO A 179 0.89 13.81 -21.26
CA PRO A 179 0.36 13.94 -22.62
C PRO A 179 -0.52 15.18 -22.77
N THR A 180 -0.52 15.79 -23.97
CA THR A 180 -1.31 17.01 -24.26
C THR A 180 -2.81 16.79 -24.18
N ASP A 181 -3.25 15.54 -24.30
CA ASP A 181 -4.64 15.09 -24.27
C ASP A 181 -5.03 14.47 -22.92
N LEU A 182 -4.23 14.66 -21.87
CA LEU A 182 -4.58 14.21 -20.51
C LEU A 182 -5.94 14.82 -20.09
N PRO A 183 -6.93 13.99 -19.70
CA PRO A 183 -8.23 14.49 -19.27
C PRO A 183 -8.13 15.49 -18.12
N HIS A 184 -8.95 16.53 -18.18
CA HIS A 184 -9.03 17.53 -17.10
C HIS A 184 -9.85 17.00 -15.92
N CYS A 185 -9.38 17.30 -14.70
CA CYS A 185 -10.08 17.00 -13.45
C CYS A 185 -11.27 17.94 -13.22
#